data_AF-A0A7K9RWR7-F1
#
_entry.id   AF-A0A7K9RWR7-F1
#
_cell.length_a   1.000
_cell.length_b   1.000
_cell.length_c   1.000
_cell.angle_alpha   90.00
_cell.angle_beta   90.00
_cell.angle_gamma   90.00
#
_symmetry.space_group_name_H-M   'P 1'
#
loop_
_entity.id
_entity.type
_entity.pdbx_description
1 polymer ?
#
loop_
_entity_poly.entity_id
_entity_poly.type
_entity_poly.pdbx_seq_one_letter_code
_entity_poly.pdbx_strand_id
1 'polypeptide(L)' 'QKIYREIDVDRSGTMNSYEMRRALEAAGFKLNCRLHQVIVARFADEDLIIDFDNFVRCLIRLETLF' A
#
# COMPACT_ATOMS: atom_id res chain seq x y z
N GLN A 1 0.76 1.90 -12.32
CA GLN A 1 -0.61 1.34 -12.44
C GLN A 1 -0.67 -0.18 -12.50
N LYS A 2 0.29 -0.88 -13.13
CA LYS A 2 0.21 -2.35 -13.30
C LYS A 2 0.09 -3.11 -11.96
N ILE A 3 0.99 -2.84 -11.01
CA ILE A 3 0.97 -3.45 -9.67
C ILE A 3 -0.35 -3.15 -8.92
N TYR A 4 -0.82 -1.89 -8.97
CA TYR A 4 -2.07 -1.49 -8.31
C TYR A 4 -3.28 -2.25 -8.85
N ARG A 5 -3.41 -2.36 -10.19
CA ARG A 5 -4.52 -3.10 -10.82
C ARG A 5 -4.42 -4.60 -10.67
N GLU A 6 -3.23 -5.14 -10.53
CA GLU A 6 -3.02 -6.57 -10.27
C GLU A 6 -3.38 -6.94 -8.81
N ILE A 7 -3.45 -5.95 -7.92
CA ILE A 7 -3.61 -6.15 -6.48
C ILE A 7 -4.95 -5.64 -5.94
N ASP A 8 -5.62 -4.75 -6.67
CA ASP A 8 -7.04 -4.45 -6.53
C ASP A 8 -7.86 -5.70 -6.94
N VAL A 9 -7.94 -6.68 -6.03
CA VAL A 9 -8.53 -8.00 -6.30
C VAL A 9 -10.04 -7.89 -6.42
N ASP A 10 -10.64 -7.01 -5.62
CA ASP A 10 -12.07 -6.76 -5.61
C ASP A 10 -12.52 -5.74 -6.68
N ARG A 11 -11.57 -5.10 -7.38
CA ARG A 11 -11.81 -4.05 -8.38
C ARG A 11 -12.58 -2.87 -7.80
N SER A 12 -12.40 -2.60 -6.51
CA SER A 12 -12.96 -1.44 -5.84
C SER A 12 -12.36 -0.13 -6.36
N GLY A 13 -11.19 -0.19 -7.01
CA GLY A 13 -10.40 0.98 -7.37
C GLY A 13 -9.67 1.58 -6.16
N THR A 14 -9.61 0.84 -5.06
CA THR A 14 -8.94 1.20 -3.81
C THR A 14 -8.16 0.00 -3.26
N MET A 15 -7.35 0.19 -2.23
CA MET A 15 -6.68 -0.93 -1.55
C MET A 15 -6.98 -0.93 -0.06
N ASN A 16 -7.39 -2.08 0.46
CA ASN A 16 -7.44 -2.29 1.90
C ASN A 16 -6.04 -2.65 2.47
N SER A 17 -5.96 -2.77 3.79
CA SER A 17 -4.74 -3.15 4.53
C SER A 17 -4.04 -4.40 3.99
N TYR A 18 -4.80 -5.42 3.57
CA TYR A 18 -4.27 -6.68 3.08
C TYR A 18 -3.70 -6.55 1.67
N GLU A 19 -4.42 -5.86 0.78
CA GLU A 19 -3.97 -5.55 -0.58
C GLU A 19 -2.71 -4.68 -0.55
N MET A 20 -2.68 -3.67 0.32
CA MET A 20 -1.50 -2.82 0.52
C MET A 20 -0.26 -3.63 0.91
N ARG A 21 -0.41 -4.59 1.84
CA ARG A 21 0.69 -5.47 2.22
C ARG A 21 1.20 -6.28 1.03
N ARG A 22 0.29 -6.89 0.26
CA ARG A 22 0.66 -7.65 -0.94
C ARG A 22 1.32 -6.75 -1.99
N ALA A 23 0.90 -5.50 -2.12
CA ALA A 23 1.49 -4.53 -3.04
C ALA A 23 2.92 -4.18 -2.70
N LEU A 24 3.22 -3.98 -1.43
CA LEU A 24 4.58 -3.72 -0.96
C LEU A 24 5.49 -4.95 -1.17
N GLU A 25 4.99 -6.15 -0.88
CA GLU A 25 5.72 -7.40 -1.12
C GLU A 25 6.00 -7.61 -2.62
N ALA A 26 5.01 -7.36 -3.49
CA ALA A 26 5.16 -7.45 -4.94
C ALA A 26 6.09 -6.37 -5.52
N ALA A 27 6.14 -5.20 -4.90
CA ALA A 27 7.09 -4.13 -5.24
C ALA A 27 8.52 -4.39 -4.71
N GLY A 28 8.75 -5.48 -3.99
CA GLY A 28 10.07 -5.90 -3.50
C GLY A 28 10.41 -5.44 -2.08
N PHE A 29 9.49 -4.77 -1.38
CA PHE A 29 9.70 -4.35 0.00
C PHE A 29 9.37 -5.48 0.97
N LYS A 30 10.35 -5.90 1.77
CA LYS A 30 10.15 -6.83 2.90
C LYS A 30 10.08 -6.06 4.20
N LEU A 31 8.85 -5.70 4.59
CA LEU A 31 8.59 -4.96 5.82
C LEU A 31 8.07 -5.89 6.93
N ASN A 32 8.34 -5.55 8.18
CA ASN A 32 7.77 -6.27 9.31
C ASN A 32 6.32 -5.82 9.60
N CYS A 33 5.59 -6.59 10.40
CA CYS A 33 4.18 -6.29 10.72
C CYS A 33 3.98 -4.90 11.34
N ARG A 34 4.94 -4.41 12.13
CA ARG A 34 4.85 -3.09 12.76
C ARG A 34 4.97 -1.96 11.74
N LEU A 35 5.86 -2.09 10.77
CA LEU A 35 5.98 -1.13 9.66
C LEU A 35 4.73 -1.13 8.78
N HIS A 36 4.13 -2.30 8.53
CA HIS A 36 2.83 -2.36 7.83
C HIS A 36 1.73 -1.59 8.58
N GLN A 37 1.63 -1.76 9.90
CA GLN A 37 0.66 -1.02 10.70
C GLN A 37 0.89 0.49 10.62
N VAL A 38 2.15 0.94 10.68
CA VAL A 38 2.49 2.37 10.56
C VAL A 38 2.15 2.91 9.18
N ILE A 39 2.40 2.15 8.11
CA ILE A 39 2.06 2.54 6.75
C ILE A 39 0.54 2.69 6.60
N VAL A 40 -0.22 1.67 6.99
CA VAL A 40 -1.69 1.71 6.90
C VAL A 40 -2.22 2.87 7.71
N ALA A 41 -1.80 3.04 8.97
CA ALA A 41 -2.24 4.14 9.82
C ALA A 41 -1.87 5.54 9.28
N ARG A 42 -0.86 5.65 8.40
CA ARG A 42 -0.39 6.94 7.87
C ARG A 42 -1.03 7.31 6.53
N PHE A 43 -1.33 6.32 5.70
CA PHE A 43 -1.72 6.48 4.30
C PHE A 43 -3.15 6.03 4.01
N ALA A 44 -3.80 5.30 4.92
CA ALA A 44 -5.21 4.98 4.81
C ALA A 44 -6.08 6.11 5.34
N ASP A 45 -7.31 6.17 4.85
CA ASP A 45 -8.37 7.04 5.36
C ASP A 45 -9.06 6.45 6.62
N GLU A 46 -10.16 7.08 7.04
CA GLU A 46 -10.94 6.66 8.21
C GLU A 46 -11.58 5.27 8.04
N ASP A 47 -11.81 4.83 6.81
CA ASP A 47 -12.38 3.52 6.46
C ASP A 47 -11.30 2.43 6.26
N LEU A 48 -10.03 2.76 6.54
CA LEU A 48 -8.85 1.90 6.32
C LEU A 48 -8.62 1.56 4.85
N ILE A 49 -9.00 2.50 3.97
CA ILE A 49 -8.86 2.40 2.52
C ILE A 49 -7.69 3.29 2.05
N ILE A 50 -6.92 2.78 1.10
CA ILE A 50 -5.76 3.45 0.49
C ILE A 50 -6.03 3.63 -1.00
N ASP A 51 -6.20 4.88 -1.42
CA ASP A 51 -6.32 5.22 -2.83
C ASP A 51 -4.98 5.12 -3.58
N PHE A 52 -5.04 5.26 -4.91
CA PHE A 52 -3.86 5.17 -5.76
C PHE A 52 -2.81 6.23 -5.43
N ASP A 53 -3.23 7.46 -5.13
CA ASP A 53 -2.33 8.58 -4.87
C ASP A 53 -1.54 8.37 -3.57
N ASN A 54 -2.20 7.91 -2.50
CA ASN A 54 -1.55 7.60 -1.24
C ASN A 54 -0.67 6.35 -1.35
N PHE A 55 -1.04 5.36 -2.16
CA PHE A 55 -0.16 4.24 -2.49
C PHE A 55 1.15 4.70 -3.15
N VAL A 56 1.07 5.55 -4.19
CA VAL A 56 2.27 6.07 -4.88
C VAL A 56 3.13 6.90 -3.93
N ARG A 57 2.52 7.77 -3.11
CA ARG A 57 3.24 8.53 -2.09
C ARG A 57 3.95 7.63 -1.08
N CYS A 58 3.32 6.54 -0.66
CA CYS A 58 3.92 5.55 0.23
C CYS A 58 5.17 4.92 -0.41
N LEU A 59 5.07 4.47 -1.67
CA LEU A 59 6.19 3.87 -2.40
C LEU A 59 7.37 4.83 -2.55
N ILE A 60 7.13 6.07 -2.99
CA ILE A 60 8.19 7.09 -3.14
C ILE A 60 8.87 7.33 -1.79
N ARG A 61 8.09 7.44 -0.71
CA ARG A 61 8.65 7.70 0.62
C ARG A 61 9.45 6.51 1.14
N LEU A 62 9.01 5.28 0.86
CA LEU A 62 9.79 4.08 1.18
C LEU A 62 11.08 4.02 0.37
N GLU A 63 11.02 4.31 -0.93
CA GLU A 63 12.19 4.34 -1.81
C GLU A 63 13.22 5.38 -1.35
N THR A 64 12.79 6.55 -0.84
CA THR A 64 13.74 7.55 -0.31
C THR A 64 14.38 7.18 1.04
N LEU A 65 13.85 6.18 1.74
CA LEU A 65 14.37 5.73 3.04
C LEU A 65 15.36 4.58 2.91
N PHE A 66 15.49 3.97 1.74
CA PHE A 66 16.37 2.84 1.43
C PHE A 66 17.40 3.23 0.35
#